data_AF-A0A4Y8JPD4-F1
#
_entry.id   AF-A0A4Y8JPD4-F1
#
_cell.length_a   1.000
_cell.length_b   1.000
_cell.length_c   1.000
_cell.angle_alpha   90.00
_cell.angle_beta   90.00
_cell.angle_gamma   90.00
#
_symmetry.space_group_name_H-M   'P 1'
#
loop_
_entity.id
_entity.type
_entity.pdbx_description
1 polymer ?
#
loop_
_entity_poly.entity_id
_entity_poly.type
_entity_poly.pdbx_seq_one_letter_code
_entity_poly.pdbx_strand_id
1 'polypeptide(L)'
;MDFSCIVCETVFKRYSTIQTRCRECAAIKLQGKAPKPRTPLKRSQKPVKQRGKAAKQWDIFRDKVARPYLDNKYGMQCTDCGVYPPKKEDGTYYRHDVDHVIGKGSHPELKFDVTNLAYRCRNCHIQKTGVPQWTPRVSA
;
A
#
# COMPACT_ATOMS: atom_id res chain seq x y z
N MET A 1 -2.29 -36.87 15.33
CA MET A 1 -3.23 -37.84 15.91
C MET A 1 -4.56 -37.64 15.21
N ASP A 2 -5.04 -38.71 14.59
CA ASP A 2 -6.26 -38.70 13.82
C ASP A 2 -7.40 -39.21 14.70
N PHE A 3 -8.57 -38.55 14.62
CA PHE A 3 -9.71 -38.83 15.50
C PHE A 3 -10.97 -39.06 14.67
N SER A 4 -11.85 -39.95 15.12
CA SER A 4 -13.10 -40.24 14.43
C SER A 4 -14.21 -39.30 14.90
N CYS A 5 -15.01 -38.80 13.95
CA CYS A 5 -16.19 -37.99 14.25
C CYS A 5 -17.28 -38.83 14.91
N ILE A 6 -17.85 -38.38 16.02
CA ILE A 6 -18.94 -39.11 16.72
C ILE A 6 -20.24 -39.25 15.91
N VAL A 7 -20.39 -38.50 14.81
CA VAL A 7 -21.63 -38.46 14.02
C VAL A 7 -21.51 -39.24 12.71
N CYS A 8 -20.38 -39.08 12.01
CA CYS A 8 -20.19 -39.65 10.67
C CYS A 8 -18.98 -40.58 10.58
N GLU A 9 -18.31 -40.85 11.71
CA GLU A 9 -17.13 -41.73 11.85
C GLU A 9 -15.92 -41.36 10.99
N THR A 10 -16.01 -40.27 10.21
CA THR A 10 -14.92 -39.77 9.39
C THR A 10 -13.73 -39.38 10.25
N VAL A 11 -12.56 -39.81 9.82
CA VAL A 11 -11.29 -39.48 10.45
C VAL A 11 -10.93 -38.01 10.15
N PHE A 12 -10.64 -37.22 11.19
CA PHE A 12 -10.29 -35.81 11.07
C PHE A 12 -9.21 -35.40 12.08
N LYS A 13 -8.52 -34.28 11.79
CA LYS A 13 -7.56 -33.67 12.70
C LYS A 13 -8.30 -32.77 13.70
N ARG A 14 -8.16 -33.06 15.00
CA ARG A 14 -8.64 -32.17 16.06
C ARG A 14 -7.58 -31.15 16.46
N TYR A 15 -7.98 -29.91 16.69
CA TYR A 15 -7.09 -28.83 17.14
C TYR A 15 -7.33 -28.44 18.60
N SER A 16 -8.37 -29.00 19.22
CA SER A 16 -8.64 -28.89 20.66
C SER A 16 -9.18 -30.21 21.21
N THR A 17 -9.04 -30.42 22.51
CA THR A 17 -9.54 -31.61 23.22
C THR A 17 -11.07 -31.67 23.29
N ILE A 18 -11.74 -30.52 23.18
CA ILE A 18 -13.20 -30.40 23.22
C ILE A 18 -13.85 -30.79 21.87
N GLN A 19 -13.08 -30.82 20.79
CA GLN A 19 -13.59 -31.08 19.45
C GLN A 19 -13.85 -32.59 19.22
N THR A 20 -15.13 -32.98 19.31
CA THR A 20 -15.62 -34.37 19.13
C THR A 20 -16.27 -34.64 17.77
N ARG A 21 -16.44 -33.60 16.94
CA ARG A 21 -17.09 -33.66 15.61
C ARG A 21 -16.16 -33.12 14.53
N CYS A 22 -16.26 -33.68 13.32
CA CYS A 22 -15.62 -33.11 12.14
C CYS A 22 -16.22 -31.73 11.82
N ARG A 23 -15.53 -30.94 10.99
CA ARG A 23 -15.92 -29.58 10.64
C ARG A 23 -17.35 -29.50 10.06
N GLU A 24 -17.73 -30.49 9.25
CA GLU A 24 -19.04 -30.53 8.61
C GLU A 24 -20.15 -30.82 9.61
N CYS A 25 -20.02 -31.87 10.44
CA CYS A 25 -21.00 -32.18 11.47
C CYS A 25 -21.10 -31.09 12.54
N ALA A 26 -20.00 -30.39 12.86
CA ALA A 26 -20.04 -29.24 13.75
C ALA A 26 -20.81 -28.06 13.12
N ALA A 27 -20.60 -27.79 11.83
CA ALA A 27 -21.32 -26.75 11.09
C ALA A 27 -22.82 -27.07 10.94
N ILE A 28 -23.18 -28.33 10.65
CA ILE A 28 -24.58 -28.79 10.60
C ILE A 28 -25.26 -28.62 11.95
N LYS A 29 -24.59 -28.98 13.05
CA LYS A 29 -25.16 -28.80 14.40
C LYS A 29 -25.43 -27.32 14.73
N LEU A 30 -24.54 -26.42 14.33
CA LEU A 30 -24.65 -24.99 14.64
C LEU A 30 -25.64 -24.25 13.72
N GLN A 31 -25.70 -24.62 12.44
CA GLN A 31 -26.41 -23.85 11.41
C GLN A 31 -27.57 -24.62 10.76
N GLY A 32 -27.81 -25.86 11.17
CA GLY A 32 -28.82 -26.76 10.61
C GLY A 32 -28.54 -27.23 9.17
N LYS A 33 -27.40 -26.83 8.58
CA LYS A 33 -27.05 -27.07 7.16
C LYS A 33 -25.55 -27.28 7.00
N ALA A 34 -25.17 -28.03 5.97
CA ALA A 34 -23.75 -28.19 5.60
C ALA A 34 -23.16 -26.84 5.14
N PRO A 35 -21.86 -26.58 5.42
CA PRO A 35 -21.22 -25.34 5.02
C PRO A 35 -21.19 -25.25 3.49
N LYS A 36 -21.69 -24.14 2.94
CA LYS A 36 -21.66 -23.93 1.49
C LYS A 36 -20.21 -23.89 1.00
N PRO A 37 -19.87 -24.54 -0.13
CA PRO A 37 -18.55 -24.42 -0.73
C PRO A 37 -18.28 -22.93 -1.00
N ARG A 38 -17.08 -22.46 -0.64
CA ARG A 38 -16.67 -21.08 -0.92
C ARG A 38 -16.62 -20.90 -2.43
N THR A 39 -17.50 -20.08 -2.99
CA THR A 39 -17.37 -19.65 -4.38
C THR A 39 -16.09 -18.82 -4.50
N PRO A 40 -15.19 -19.15 -5.44
CA PRO A 40 -14.02 -18.32 -5.71
C PRO A 40 -14.46 -16.87 -5.97
N LEU A 41 -13.74 -15.91 -5.41
CA LEU A 41 -13.94 -14.49 -5.72
C LEU A 41 -13.81 -14.34 -7.24
N LYS A 42 -14.89 -13.96 -7.92
CA LYS A 42 -14.84 -13.65 -9.35
C LYS A 42 -13.86 -12.50 -9.54
N ARG A 43 -12.75 -12.75 -10.24
CA ARG A 43 -11.83 -11.67 -10.61
C ARG A 43 -12.61 -10.63 -11.41
N SER A 44 -12.49 -9.37 -11.01
CA SER A 44 -13.08 -8.27 -11.77
C SER A 44 -12.55 -8.30 -13.19
N GLN A 45 -13.44 -8.41 -14.18
CA GLN A 45 -13.07 -8.31 -15.59
C GLN A 45 -12.86 -6.85 -16.04
N LYS A 46 -13.09 -5.87 -15.15
CA LYS A 46 -12.83 -4.46 -15.47
C LYS A 46 -11.34 -4.29 -15.79
N PRO A 47 -11.00 -3.66 -16.93
CA PRO A 47 -9.62 -3.33 -17.24
C PRO A 47 -8.96 -2.54 -16.12
N VAL A 48 -7.69 -2.82 -15.83
CA VAL A 48 -6.89 -2.01 -14.91
C VAL A 48 -6.81 -0.60 -15.50
N LYS A 49 -7.30 0.40 -14.75
CA LYS A 49 -7.25 1.80 -15.19
C LYS A 49 -5.80 2.19 -15.45
N GLN A 50 -5.47 2.50 -16.70
CA GLN A 50 -4.13 2.94 -17.05
C GLN A 50 -3.85 4.33 -16.44
N ARG A 51 -2.60 4.55 -16.01
CA ARG A 51 -2.14 5.87 -15.56
C ARG A 51 -2.27 6.89 -16.69
N GLY A 52 -2.86 8.05 -16.38
CA GLY A 52 -3.06 9.13 -17.34
C GLY A 52 -1.75 9.72 -17.88
N LYS A 53 -1.80 10.31 -19.07
CA LYS A 53 -0.65 10.93 -19.76
C LYS A 53 0.11 11.93 -18.88
N ALA A 54 -0.62 12.76 -18.12
CA ALA A 54 -0.04 13.77 -17.24
C ALA A 54 0.77 13.19 -16.06
N ALA A 55 0.45 11.99 -15.60
CA ALA A 55 1.22 11.29 -14.57
C ALA A 55 2.53 10.75 -15.14
N LYS A 56 2.49 10.21 -16.36
CA LYS A 56 3.70 9.77 -17.07
C LYS A 56 4.66 10.93 -17.34
N GLN A 57 4.14 12.08 -17.77
CA GLN A 57 4.94 13.30 -17.96
C GLN A 57 5.62 13.74 -16.65
N TRP A 58 4.89 13.68 -15.53
CA TRP A 58 5.47 13.97 -14.22
C TRP A 58 6.57 12.98 -13.84
N ASP A 59 6.36 11.67 -14.01
CA ASP A 59 7.38 10.67 -13.70
C ASP A 59 8.66 10.90 -14.53
N ILE A 60 8.51 11.18 -15.83
CA ILE A 60 9.65 11.47 -16.72
C ILE A 60 10.39 12.74 -16.28
N PHE A 61 9.67 13.83 -16.02
CA PHE A 61 10.26 15.09 -15.57
C PHE A 61 10.95 14.94 -14.21
N ARG A 62 10.28 14.27 -13.26
CA ARG A 62 10.82 14.03 -11.92
C ARG A 62 12.15 13.31 -12.01
N ASP A 63 12.20 12.25 -12.82
CA ASP A 63 13.37 11.37 -12.87
C ASP A 63 14.51 11.96 -13.70
N LYS A 64 14.22 12.67 -14.79
CA LYS A 64 15.24 13.22 -15.70
C LYS A 64 15.69 14.64 -15.36
N VAL A 65 14.85 15.45 -14.72
CA VAL A 65 15.11 16.89 -14.54
C VAL A 65 15.14 17.25 -13.06
N ALA A 66 14.06 16.97 -12.31
CA ALA A 66 13.97 17.41 -10.92
C ALA A 66 15.00 16.73 -10.02
N ARG A 67 15.12 15.39 -10.09
CA ARG A 67 16.06 14.65 -9.24
C ARG A 67 17.52 15.07 -9.47
N PRO A 68 18.05 15.13 -10.71
CA PRO A 68 19.41 15.59 -10.93
C PRO A 68 19.65 17.02 -10.43
N TYR A 69 18.68 17.94 -10.63
CA TYR A 69 18.79 19.31 -10.14
C TYR A 69 18.88 19.35 -8.61
N LEU A 70 17.99 18.64 -7.91
CA LEU A 70 17.96 18.61 -6.45
C LEU A 70 19.20 17.93 -5.86
N ASP A 71 19.63 16.81 -6.44
CA ASP A 71 20.84 16.08 -6.03
C ASP A 71 22.07 16.99 -6.08
N ASN A 72 22.22 17.77 -7.17
CA ASN A 72 23.38 18.64 -7.36
C ASN A 72 23.33 19.89 -6.45
N LYS A 73 22.14 20.44 -6.20
CA LYS A 73 22.01 21.73 -5.50
C LYS A 73 21.92 21.59 -3.98
N TYR A 74 21.17 20.59 -3.50
CA TYR A 74 20.84 20.43 -2.08
C TYR A 74 21.25 19.05 -1.52
N GLY A 75 21.65 18.12 -2.39
CA GLY A 75 21.90 16.74 -2.01
C GLY A 75 20.61 15.94 -1.80
N MET A 76 20.77 14.70 -1.32
CA MET A 76 19.65 13.76 -1.12
C MET A 76 18.99 13.87 0.26
N GLN A 77 19.30 14.89 1.05
CA GLN A 77 18.74 15.04 2.40
C GLN A 77 17.30 15.51 2.36
N CYS A 78 16.53 15.14 3.38
CA CYS A 78 15.22 15.75 3.60
C CYS A 78 15.39 17.24 3.92
N THR A 79 14.69 18.13 3.21
CA THR A 79 14.77 19.57 3.44
C THR A 79 14.26 19.99 4.83
N ASP A 80 13.28 19.27 5.38
CA ASP A 80 12.67 19.65 6.66
C ASP A 80 13.42 19.09 7.88
N CYS A 81 14.04 17.90 7.77
CA CYS A 81 14.67 17.23 8.92
C CYS A 81 16.14 16.80 8.71
N GLY A 82 16.73 17.05 7.54
CA GLY A 82 18.14 16.74 7.24
C GLY A 82 18.47 15.26 7.10
N VAL A 83 17.53 14.35 7.37
CA VAL A 83 17.79 12.90 7.33
C VAL A 83 18.13 12.45 5.92
N TYR A 84 19.20 11.67 5.77
CA TYR A 84 19.51 10.96 4.53
C TYR A 84 18.58 9.75 4.34
N PRO A 85 18.24 9.42 3.08
CA PRO A 85 17.49 8.19 2.81
C PRO A 85 18.28 6.96 3.26
N PRO A 86 17.61 5.85 3.59
CA PRO A 86 18.29 4.61 3.96
C PRO A 86 19.16 4.09 2.80
N LYS A 87 20.23 3.40 3.16
CA LYS A 87 21.13 2.76 2.20
C LYS A 87 20.64 1.34 1.89
N LYS A 88 20.74 0.93 0.64
CA LYS A 88 20.50 -0.45 0.18
C LYS A 88 21.75 -1.29 0.40
N GLU A 89 21.57 -2.60 0.34
CA GLU A 89 22.65 -3.60 0.41
C GLU A 89 23.69 -3.37 -0.70
N ASP A 90 23.24 -2.96 -1.90
CA ASP A 90 24.10 -2.63 -3.05
C ASP A 90 24.91 -1.33 -2.88
N GLY A 91 24.83 -0.68 -1.72
CA GLY A 91 25.51 0.57 -1.42
C GLY A 91 24.86 1.82 -2.00
N THR A 92 23.81 1.69 -2.81
CA THR A 92 23.00 2.81 -3.32
C THR A 92 21.98 3.28 -2.30
N TYR A 93 21.55 4.53 -2.36
CA TYR A 93 20.52 5.05 -1.47
C TYR A 93 19.11 4.83 -2.02
N TYR A 94 18.15 4.59 -1.13
CA TYR A 94 16.75 4.87 -1.43
C TYR A 94 16.57 6.36 -1.75
N ARG A 95 15.42 6.75 -2.31
CA ARG A 95 15.14 8.14 -2.67
C ARG A 95 14.03 8.68 -1.78
N HIS A 96 14.19 9.91 -1.32
CA HIS A 96 13.11 10.69 -0.71
C HIS A 96 12.05 11.06 -1.74
N ASP A 97 10.86 11.39 -1.27
CA ASP A 97 9.77 11.86 -2.12
C ASP A 97 10.13 13.26 -2.67
N VAL A 98 9.85 13.51 -3.95
CA VAL A 98 9.96 14.85 -4.54
C VAL A 98 8.63 15.55 -4.33
N ASP A 99 8.63 16.57 -3.49
CA ASP A 99 7.43 17.30 -3.09
C ASP A 99 7.46 18.75 -3.55
N HIS A 100 6.29 19.29 -3.88
CA HIS A 100 6.13 20.68 -4.27
C HIS A 100 6.14 21.58 -3.04
N VAL A 101 6.98 22.61 -2.99
CA VAL A 101 7.03 23.57 -1.88
C VAL A 101 5.71 24.32 -1.80
N ILE A 102 5.29 24.94 -2.91
CA ILE A 102 3.98 25.53 -3.13
C ILE A 102 3.09 24.48 -3.79
N GLY A 103 1.92 24.23 -3.19
CA GLY A 103 1.03 23.16 -3.59
C GLY A 103 0.55 23.27 -5.04
N LYS A 104 0.67 22.17 -5.79
CA LYS A 104 0.21 22.02 -7.18
C LYS A 104 -1.27 22.40 -7.40
N GLY A 105 -2.12 22.23 -6.37
CA GLY A 105 -3.55 22.54 -6.46
C GLY A 105 -3.82 24.04 -6.61
N SER A 106 -3.06 24.86 -5.90
CA SER A 106 -3.20 26.32 -5.92
C SER A 106 -2.41 26.96 -7.06
N HIS A 107 -1.27 26.36 -7.44
CA HIS A 107 -0.35 26.89 -8.45
C HIS A 107 0.03 25.81 -9.47
N PRO A 108 -0.86 25.50 -10.44
CA PRO A 108 -0.59 24.48 -11.46
C PRO A 108 0.56 24.84 -12.41
N GLU A 109 0.85 26.13 -12.59
CA GLU A 109 1.97 26.65 -13.39
C GLU A 109 3.32 26.24 -12.81
N LEU A 110 3.43 26.10 -11.49
CA LEU A 110 4.66 25.71 -10.79
C LEU A 110 4.88 24.19 -10.75
N LYS A 111 4.03 23.40 -11.42
CA LYS A 111 4.08 21.93 -11.37
C LYS A 111 5.41 21.36 -11.84
N PHE A 112 6.02 21.98 -12.85
CA PHE A 112 7.28 21.55 -13.47
C PHE A 112 8.43 22.53 -13.21
N ASP A 113 8.27 23.42 -12.24
CA ASP A 113 9.32 24.33 -11.82
C ASP A 113 10.23 23.64 -10.80
N VAL A 114 11.50 23.46 -11.16
CA VAL A 114 12.50 22.81 -10.29
C VAL A 114 12.82 23.61 -9.03
N THR A 115 12.58 24.92 -9.03
CA THR A 115 12.78 25.77 -7.85
C THR A 115 11.68 25.60 -6.82
N ASN A 116 10.49 25.13 -7.26
CA ASN A 116 9.36 24.82 -6.42
C ASN A 116 9.37 23.35 -5.91
N LEU A 117 10.50 22.64 -6.01
CA LEU A 117 10.62 21.24 -5.59
C LEU A 117 11.62 21.08 -4.46
N ALA A 118 11.35 20.12 -3.59
CA ALA A 118 12.22 19.76 -2.48
C ALA A 118 12.17 18.25 -2.23
N TYR A 119 13.26 17.70 -1.68
CA TYR A 119 13.26 16.33 -1.17
C TYR A 119 12.65 16.29 0.22
N ARG A 120 11.69 15.40 0.43
CA ARG A 120 11.09 15.15 1.74
C ARG A 120 11.07 13.67 2.07
N CYS A 121 11.46 13.34 3.29
CA CYS A 121 11.24 11.99 3.81
C CYS A 121 9.74 11.73 3.94
N ARG A 122 9.36 10.46 3.94
CA ARG A 122 7.94 10.06 3.96
C ARG A 122 7.17 10.68 5.13
N ASN A 123 7.80 10.78 6.30
CA ASN A 123 7.19 11.34 7.51
C ASN A 123 6.91 12.84 7.36
N CYS A 124 7.90 13.64 6.97
CA CYS A 124 7.74 15.08 6.77
C CYS A 124 6.77 15.39 5.61
N HIS A 125 6.79 14.58 4.55
CA HIS A 125 5.85 14.70 3.44
C HIS A 125 4.39 14.47 3.87
N ILE A 126 4.14 13.44 4.71
CA ILE A 126 2.80 13.18 5.27
C ILE A 126 2.37 14.31 6.21
N GLN A 127 3.25 14.79 7.09
CA GLN A 127 2.96 15.90 8.00
C GLN A 127 2.54 17.16 7.23
N LYS A 128 3.24 17.47 6.13
CA LYS A 128 2.88 18.61 5.28
C LYS A 128 1.55 18.41 4.54
N THR A 129 1.31 17.23 4.00
CA THR A 129 0.09 16.96 3.22
C THR A 129 -1.16 16.78 4.09
N GLY A 130 -1.02 16.70 5.42
CA GLY A 130 -2.11 16.78 6.39
C GLY A 130 -3.08 15.60 6.39
N VAL A 131 -2.94 14.65 5.47
CA VAL A 131 -3.82 13.49 5.35
C VAL A 131 -2.98 12.23 5.24
N PRO A 132 -3.01 11.33 6.24
CA PRO A 132 -2.46 9.99 6.08
C PRO A 132 -3.13 9.36 4.85
N GLN A 133 -2.34 8.94 3.86
CA GLN A 133 -2.83 8.53 2.54
C GLN A 133 -3.70 7.25 2.56
N TRP A 134 -3.89 6.68 3.75
CA TRP A 134 -4.71 5.52 4.10
C TRP A 134 -6.04 5.89 4.78
N THR A 135 -6.30 7.17 5.07
CA THR A 135 -7.60 7.59 5.61
C THR A 135 -8.63 7.70 4.48
N PRO A 136 -9.80 7.04 4.58
CA PRO A 136 -10.88 7.23 3.63
C PRO A 136 -11.24 8.71 3.59
N ARG A 137 -11.36 9.30 2.39
CA ARG A 137 -11.92 10.65 2.26
C ARG A 137 -13.36 10.59 2.75
N VAL A 138 -13.63 11.19 3.89
CA VAL A 138 -15.00 11.44 4.35
C VAL A 138 -15.55 12.51 3.42
N SER A 139 -16.50 12.13 2.57
CA SER A 139 -17.28 13.09 1.79
C SER A 139 -18.06 13.97 2.75
N ALA A 140 -17.79 15.27 2.71
CA ALA A 140 -18.61 16.32 3.30
C ALA A 140 -19.90 16.51 2.48
#